data_AF-A0A4Q7FYS9-F1
#
_entry.id   AF-A0A4Q7FYS9-F1
#
_cell.length_a   1.000
_cell.length_b   1.000
_cell.length_c   1.000
_cell.angle_alpha   90.00
_cell.angle_beta   90.00
_cell.angle_gamma   90.00
#
_symmetry.space_group_name_H-M   'P 1'
#
loop_
_entity.id
_entity.type
_entity.pdbx_description
1 polymer ?
#
loop_
_entity_poly.entity_id
_entity_poly.type
_entity_poly.pdbx_seq_one_letter_code
_entity_poly.pdbx_strand_id
1 'polypeptide(L)'
;MYVYTMESVNLVCGDNDAGQNQPGTATFLTLRQLKLPNLEENYVEHVAGGAIAAIEVFTHINRLEATFTLAGWQPRVMGLLARGNASRQAQRYTAHGVIREQRTGKPMKATGILWGGSAP
;
A
#
# COMPACT_ATOMS: atom_id res chain seq x y z
N MET A 1 -24.51 10.64 12.54
CA MET A 1 -23.19 9.96 12.54
C MET A 1 -22.98 9.36 11.16
N TYR A 2 -21.89 9.70 10.47
CA TYR A 2 -21.54 9.10 9.18
C TYR A 2 -20.62 7.91 9.46
N VAL A 3 -21.05 6.70 9.08
CA VAL A 3 -20.24 5.48 9.21
C VAL A 3 -19.84 5.05 7.81
N TYR A 4 -18.53 4.91 7.60
CA TYR A 4 -17.95 4.43 6.36
C TYR A 4 -17.34 3.06 6.59
N THR A 5 -17.70 2.09 5.75
CA THR A 5 -17.16 0.74 5.83
C THR A 5 -16.52 0.35 4.52
N MET A 6 -15.33 -0.23 4.59
CA MET A 6 -14.67 -0.83 3.43
C MET A 6 -15.33 -2.17 3.13
N GLU A 7 -16.00 -2.26 1.97
CA GLU A 7 -16.79 -3.42 1.57
C GLU A 7 -15.95 -4.46 0.83
N SER A 8 -15.04 -4.02 -0.03
CA SER A 8 -14.16 -4.89 -0.79
C SER A 8 -12.82 -4.23 -1.06
N VAL A 9 -11.80 -5.07 -1.19
CA VAL A 9 -10.42 -4.66 -1.50
C VAL A 9 -9.84 -5.64 -2.50
N ASN A 10 -9.08 -5.12 -3.46
CA ASN A 10 -8.37 -5.88 -4.45
C ASN A 10 -6.99 -5.25 -4.69
N LEU A 11 -6.03 -6.07 -5.11
CA LEU A 11 -4.66 -5.66 -5.40
C LEU A 11 -4.31 -6.14 -6.79
N VAL A 12 -3.75 -5.24 -7.59
CA VAL A 12 -3.23 -5.50 -8.91
C VAL A 12 -1.72 -5.33 -8.87
N CYS A 13 -1.00 -6.36 -9.29
CA CYS A 13 0.46 -6.34 -9.40
C CYS A 13 0.86 -6.20 -10.87
N GLY A 14 1.64 -5.17 -11.21
CA GLY A 14 2.15 -4.94 -12.56
C GLY A 14 1.75 -3.59 -13.17
N ASP A 15 2.18 -3.38 -14.42
CA ASP A 15 1.95 -2.15 -15.17
C ASP A 15 0.51 -2.06 -15.68
N ASN A 16 -0.20 -1.00 -15.28
CA ASN A 16 -1.55 -0.67 -15.71
C ASN A 16 -1.57 0.51 -16.72
N ASP A 17 -0.42 1.07 -17.10
CA ASP A 17 -0.33 2.23 -18.02
C ASP A 17 -0.30 1.83 -19.51
N ALA A 18 -0.56 0.56 -19.81
CA ALA A 18 -0.89 0.10 -21.15
C ALA A 18 -2.34 0.48 -21.48
N GLY A 19 -2.56 1.77 -21.76
CA GLY A 19 -3.87 2.41 -21.86
C GLY A 19 -4.92 1.60 -22.61
N GLN A 20 -6.05 1.30 -21.95
CA GLN A 20 -7.33 0.77 -22.44
C GLN A 20 -7.37 -0.42 -23.43
N ASN A 21 -6.28 -0.80 -24.11
CA ASN A 21 -6.25 -1.71 -25.26
C ASN A 21 -5.09 -2.71 -25.24
N GLN A 22 -4.41 -2.86 -24.11
CA GLN A 22 -3.45 -3.94 -23.90
C GLN A 22 -3.83 -4.65 -22.60
N PRO A 23 -4.46 -5.85 -22.66
CA PRO A 23 -4.69 -6.69 -21.49
C PRO A 23 -3.36 -7.27 -20.97
N GLY A 24 -2.48 -6.38 -20.50
CA GLY A 24 -1.20 -6.68 -19.92
C GLY A 24 -1.34 -7.08 -18.45
N THR A 25 -2.03 -8.19 -18.18
CA THR A 25 -1.88 -8.91 -16.89
C THR A 25 -2.30 -8.17 -15.62
N ALA A 26 -3.49 -7.57 -15.58
CA ALA A 26 -4.11 -7.32 -14.28
C ALA A 26 -4.64 -8.66 -13.74
N THR A 27 -3.86 -9.37 -12.90
CA THR A 27 -4.38 -10.55 -12.19
C THR A 27 -5.09 -10.06 -10.93
N PHE A 28 -6.41 -10.17 -10.90
CA PHE A 28 -7.19 -9.91 -9.70
C PHE A 28 -6.88 -11.01 -8.68
N LEU A 29 -6.31 -10.58 -7.55
CA LEU A 29 -5.87 -11.48 -6.50
C LEU A 29 -7.00 -11.67 -5.49
N THR A 30 -7.31 -12.91 -5.15
CA THR A 30 -8.14 -13.18 -3.98
C THR A 30 -7.31 -12.87 -2.74
N LEU A 31 -7.53 -11.68 -2.17
CA LEU A 31 -6.85 -11.24 -0.96
C LEU A 31 -7.62 -11.72 0.27
N ARG A 32 -6.87 -12.18 1.27
CA ARG A 32 -7.40 -12.37 2.62
C ARG A 32 -7.28 -11.10 3.45
N GLN A 33 -6.18 -10.37 3.28
CA GLN A 33 -5.91 -9.13 4.00
C GLN A 33 -5.01 -8.21 3.18
N LEU A 34 -5.25 -6.91 3.25
CA LEU A 34 -4.37 -5.86 2.76
C LEU A 34 -4.24 -4.78 3.84
N LYS A 35 -3.00 -4.43 4.18
CA LYS A 35 -2.64 -3.33 5.05
C LYS A 35 -1.83 -2.32 4.23
N LEU A 36 -2.37 -1.11 4.12
CA LEU A 36 -1.66 0.02 3.54
C LEU A 36 -0.55 0.48 4.50
N PRO A 37 0.56 1.04 3.97
CA PRO A 37 1.63 1.54 4.82
C PRO A 37 1.12 2.66 5.70
N ASN A 38 1.57 2.69 6.95
CA ASN A 38 1.29 3.83 7.81
C ASN A 38 2.26 4.95 7.49
N LEU A 39 1.75 6.18 7.45
CA LEU A 39 2.59 7.36 7.34
C LEU A 39 2.91 7.84 8.75
N GLU A 40 4.10 7.48 9.23
CA GLU A 40 4.58 7.87 10.55
C GLU A 40 5.86 8.68 10.40
N GLU A 41 5.94 9.78 11.14
CA GLU A 41 7.11 10.64 11.19
C GLU A 41 8.03 10.19 12.33
N ASN A 42 9.33 10.19 12.08
CA ASN A 42 10.33 9.86 13.08
C ASN A 42 10.93 11.14 13.67
N TYR A 43 10.95 11.21 14.99
CA TYR A 43 11.46 12.34 15.75
C TYR A 43 12.61 11.88 16.65
N VAL A 44 13.63 12.73 16.75
CA VAL A 44 14.69 12.54 17.75
C VAL A 44 14.59 13.66 18.75
N GLU A 45 14.71 13.28 20.02
CA GLU A 45 14.78 14.21 21.13
C GLU A 45 16.14 14.92 21.09
N HIS A 46 16.13 16.24 20.91
CA HIS A 46 17.32 17.08 20.92
C HIS A 46 17.32 18.01 22.14
N VAL A 47 18.37 17.91 22.96
CA VAL A 47 18.64 18.81 24.08
C VAL A 47 19.88 19.62 23.78
N ALA A 48 19.71 20.93 23.55
CA ALA A 48 20.83 21.85 23.39
C ALA A 48 21.52 22.10 24.75
N GLY A 49 22.83 22.37 24.73
CA GLY A 49 23.57 22.70 25.94
C GLY A 49 22.99 23.94 26.63
N GLY A 50 22.54 23.81 27.88
CA GLY A 50 21.89 24.88 28.65
C GLY A 50 20.38 25.01 28.42
N ALA A 51 19.76 24.12 27.64
CA ALA A 51 18.32 24.10 27.44
C ALA A 51 17.58 23.58 28.68
N ILE A 52 16.45 24.21 28.99
CA ILE A 52 15.57 23.85 30.12
C ILE A 52 14.65 22.66 29.74
N ALA A 53 14.43 22.44 28.45
CA ALA A 53 13.59 21.36 27.94
C ALA A 53 14.13 20.83 26.60
N ALA A 54 13.84 19.56 26.31
CA ALA A 54 14.11 18.95 25.03
C ALA A 54 13.08 19.38 23.97
N ILE A 55 13.50 19.38 22.71
CA ILE A 55 12.60 19.55 21.56
C ILE A 55 12.64 18.30 20.68
N GLU A 56 11.50 17.96 20.08
CA GLU A 56 11.39 16.90 19.09
C GLU A 56 11.74 17.47 17.71
N VAL A 57 12.82 16.96 17.13
CA VAL A 57 13.27 17.37 15.79
C VAL A 57 12.90 16.28 14.80
N PHE A 58 12.13 16.63 13.78
CA PHE A 58 11.81 15.73 12.68
C PHE A 58 13.10 15.29 11.98
N THR A 59 13.24 13.98 11.80
CA THR A 59 14.41 13.41 11.11
C THR A 59 14.05 12.90 9.73
N HIS A 60 13.09 11.98 9.64
CA HIS A 60 12.64 11.38 8.40
C HIS A 60 11.27 10.72 8.59
N ILE A 61 10.64 10.33 7.49
CA ILE A 61 9.45 9.48 7.51
C ILE A 61 9.89 8.03 7.75
N ASN A 62 9.15 7.27 8.56
CA ASN A 62 9.40 5.84 8.76
C ASN A 62 9.24 5.05 7.45
N ARG A 63 9.84 3.86 7.42
CA ARG A 63 9.75 2.99 6.25
C ARG A 63 8.28 2.66 5.95
N LEU A 64 7.84 3.00 4.74
CA LEU A 64 6.51 2.67 4.27
C LEU A 64 6.45 1.18 3.91
N GLU A 65 5.92 0.37 4.82
CA GLU A 65 5.75 -1.07 4.64
C GLU A 65 4.28 -1.43 4.41
N ALA A 66 3.97 -1.96 3.23
CA ALA A 66 2.66 -2.51 2.92
C ALA A 66 2.67 -4.04 3.11
N THR A 67 1.60 -4.60 3.66
CA THR A 67 1.49 -6.05 3.88
C THR A 67 0.21 -6.57 3.25
N PHE A 68 0.27 -7.72 2.60
CA PHE A 68 -0.93 -8.39 2.09
C PHE A 68 -0.80 -9.91 2.23
N THR A 69 -1.94 -10.58 2.34
CA THR A 69 -2.04 -12.03 2.42
C THR A 69 -2.88 -12.53 1.25
N LEU A 70 -2.30 -13.43 0.46
CA LEU A 70 -2.96 -14.06 -0.68
C LEU A 70 -3.72 -15.32 -0.26
N ALA A 71 -4.91 -15.51 -0.81
CA ALA A 71 -5.63 -16.77 -0.70
C ALA A 71 -5.23 -17.68 -1.88
N GLY A 72 -4.36 -18.66 -1.61
CA GLY A 72 -3.93 -19.67 -2.58
C GLY A 72 -2.58 -19.39 -3.24
N TRP A 73 -2.18 -20.30 -4.12
CA TRP A 73 -0.89 -20.25 -4.83
C TRP A 73 -1.12 -19.84 -6.29
N GLN A 74 -0.59 -18.69 -6.68
CA GLN A 74 -0.62 -18.22 -8.07
C GLN A 74 0.82 -18.04 -8.58
N PRO A 75 1.34 -18.96 -9.42
CA PRO A 75 2.76 -18.98 -9.82
C PRO A 75 3.23 -17.67 -10.45
N ARG A 76 2.35 -16.98 -11.16
CA ARG A 76 2.65 -15.73 -11.84
C ARG A 76 2.88 -14.56 -10.87
N VAL A 77 2.03 -14.44 -9.85
CA VAL A 77 2.17 -13.41 -8.83
C VAL A 77 3.36 -13.71 -7.94
N MET A 78 3.58 -14.98 -7.59
CA MET A 78 4.82 -15.40 -6.92
C MET A 78 6.06 -15.03 -7.74
N GLY A 79 6.01 -15.18 -9.06
CA GLY A 79 7.08 -14.73 -9.95
C GLY A 79 7.25 -13.20 -10.04
N LEU A 80 6.21 -12.41 -9.79
CA LEU A 80 6.32 -10.94 -9.72
C LEU A 80 6.88 -10.48 -8.37
N LEU A 81 6.46 -11.12 -7.28
CA LEU A 81 7.01 -10.89 -5.94
C LEU A 81 8.49 -11.32 -5.88
N ALA A 82 8.81 -12.52 -6.37
CA ALA A 82 10.19 -12.99 -6.44
C ALA A 82 11.07 -12.11 -7.35
N ARG A 83 10.52 -11.55 -8.44
CA ARG A 83 11.26 -10.63 -9.33
C ARG A 83 11.47 -9.25 -8.73
N GLY A 84 10.53 -8.74 -7.92
CA GLY A 84 10.73 -7.50 -7.15
C GLY A 84 11.90 -7.58 -6.17
N ASN A 85 12.31 -8.80 -5.78
CA ASN A 85 13.49 -9.05 -4.94
C ASN A 85 14.79 -9.15 -5.77
N ALA A 86 14.71 -9.61 -7.01
CA ALA A 86 15.88 -9.96 -7.84
C ALA A 86 16.31 -8.82 -8.79
N SER A 87 15.37 -8.08 -9.37
CA SER A 87 15.68 -6.83 -10.06
C SER A 87 15.41 -5.70 -9.08
N ARG A 88 16.37 -4.80 -8.87
CA ARG A 88 16.18 -3.55 -8.10
C ARG A 88 15.17 -2.59 -8.75
N GLN A 89 14.28 -3.11 -9.61
CA GLN A 89 13.24 -2.37 -10.30
C GLN A 89 12.00 -2.36 -9.42
N ALA A 90 11.61 -1.18 -8.97
CA ALA A 90 10.37 -0.97 -8.25
C ALA A 90 9.19 -1.54 -9.06
N GLN A 91 8.41 -2.42 -8.45
CA GLN A 91 7.17 -2.92 -9.02
C GLN A 91 6.03 -2.00 -8.60
N ARG A 92 5.06 -1.81 -9.49
CA ARG A 92 3.83 -1.07 -9.21
C ARG A 92 2.79 -2.02 -8.64
N TYR A 93 2.24 -1.65 -7.51
CA TYR A 93 1.12 -2.34 -6.86
C TYR A 93 -0.03 -1.35 -6.72
N THR A 94 -1.18 -1.67 -7.31
CA THR A 94 -2.38 -0.82 -7.25
C THR A 94 -3.44 -1.50 -6.40
N ALA A 95 -3.75 -0.90 -5.25
CA ALA A 95 -4.83 -1.30 -4.38
C ALA A 95 -6.12 -0.57 -4.76
N HIS A 96 -7.18 -1.32 -5.01
CA HIS A 96 -8.53 -0.80 -5.23
C HIS A 96 -9.42 -1.21 -4.06
N GLY A 97 -10.21 -0.28 -3.56
CA GLY A 97 -11.21 -0.56 -2.55
C GLY A 97 -12.54 0.12 -2.86
N VAL A 98 -13.61 -0.42 -2.30
CA VAL A 98 -14.94 0.21 -2.30
C VAL A 98 -15.30 0.55 -0.87
N ILE A 99 -15.55 1.83 -0.62
CA ILE A 99 -16.03 2.35 0.66
C ILE A 99 -17.51 2.66 0.50
N ARG A 100 -18.34 2.15 1.41
CA ARG A 100 -19.78 2.42 1.44
C ARG A 100 -20.12 3.33 2.60
N GLU A 101 -20.86 4.40 2.31
CA GLU A 101 -21.53 5.20 3.35
C GLU A 101 -22.76 4.40 3.82
N GLN A 102 -22.83 4.05 5.11
CA GLN A 102 -23.94 3.23 5.62
C GLN A 102 -25.30 3.94 5.60
N ARG A 103 -25.31 5.28 5.60
CA ARG A 103 -26.55 6.07 5.64
C ARG A 103 -27.24 6.17 4.28
N THR A 104 -26.47 6.39 3.22
CA THR A 104 -27.01 6.60 1.86
C THR A 104 -26.83 5.38 0.97
N GLY A 105 -25.99 4.42 1.39
CA GLY A 105 -25.60 3.28 0.57
C GLY A 105 -24.68 3.65 -0.60
N LYS A 106 -24.28 4.93 -0.74
CA LYS A 106 -23.50 5.41 -1.89
C LYS A 106 -22.09 4.78 -1.86
N PRO A 107 -21.67 4.11 -2.95
CA PRO A 107 -20.31 3.58 -3.05
C PRO A 107 -19.33 4.69 -3.45
N MET A 108 -18.13 4.63 -2.87
CA MET A 108 -17.00 5.49 -3.17
C MET A 108 -15.78 4.62 -3.49
N LYS A 109 -15.05 4.98 -4.55
CA LYS A 109 -13.83 4.26 -4.95
C LYS A 109 -12.65 4.76 -4.12
N ALA A 110 -11.96 3.84 -3.46
CA ALA A 110 -10.64 4.06 -2.87
C ALA A 110 -9.58 3.50 -3.83
N THR A 111 -8.49 4.24 -4.05
CA THR A 111 -7.35 3.76 -4.86
C THR A 111 -6.06 4.20 -4.21
N GLY A 112 -5.17 3.24 -3.96
CA GLY A 112 -3.81 3.46 -3.49
C GLY A 112 -2.83 2.89 -4.50
N ILE A 113 -1.84 3.69 -4.91
CA ILE A 113 -0.78 3.24 -5.81
C ILE A 113 0.51 3.21 -5.01
N LEU A 114 1.15 2.04 -4.98
CA LEU A 114 2.38 1.78 -4.26
C LEU A 114 3.47 1.40 -5.25
N TRP A 115 4.67 1.90 -5.02
CA TRP A 115 5.86 1.59 -5.81
C TRP A 115 6.94 1.12 -4.85
N GLY A 116 7.53 -0.05 -5.12
CA GLY A 116 8.58 -0.58 -4.28
C GLY A 116 9.03 -1.98 -4.69
N GLY A 117 10.08 -2.46 -4.05
CA GLY A 117 10.42 -3.88 -4.06
C GLY A 117 9.67 -4.59 -2.95
N SER A 118 9.32 -5.86 -3.15
CA SER A 118 8.96 -6.72 -2.03
C SER A 118 10.21 -6.99 -1.19
N ALA A 119 10.02 -7.10 0.13
CA ALA A 119 11.03 -7.68 1.01
C ALA A 119 10.80 -9.21 1.06
N PRO A 120 11.85 -10.03 1.25
CA PRO A 120 11.70 -11.46 1.49
C PRO A 120 10.84 -11.77 2.72
#